data_AF-A0A9Y1Z7M0-F1
#
_entry.id   AF-A0A9Y1Z7M0-F1
#
_cell.length_a   1.000
_cell.length_b   1.000
_cell.length_c   1.000
_cell.angle_alpha   90.00
_cell.angle_beta   90.00
_cell.angle_gamma   90.00
#
_symmetry.space_group_name_H-M   'P 1'
#
loop_
_entity.id
_entity.type
_entity.pdbx_description
1 polymer ?
#
loop_
_entity_poly.entity_id
_entity_poly.type
_entity_poly.pdbx_seq_one_letter_code
_entity_poly.pdbx_strand_id
1 'polypeptide(L)' 'MSQSNNPEMHVGCPRCNATVNATVPPGPGIDGSRTDEEDRLRGTETACDHCGHELELYYY' A
#
# COMPACT_ATOMS: atom_id res chain seq x y z
N MET A 1 -4.59 -16.06 -15.59
CA MET A 1 -4.98 -14.91 -14.76
C MET A 1 -3.78 -14.59 -13.89
N SER A 2 -3.10 -13.47 -14.12
CA SER A 2 -1.95 -13.05 -13.32
C SER A 2 -2.44 -12.62 -11.95
N GLN A 3 -2.17 -13.41 -10.92
CA GLN A 3 -2.42 -13.01 -9.55
C GLN A 3 -1.37 -11.96 -9.20
N SER A 4 -1.78 -10.69 -9.14
CA SER A 4 -0.96 -9.64 -8.56
C SER A 4 -0.78 -10.00 -7.07
N ASN A 5 0.35 -10.62 -6.73
CA ASN A 5 0.77 -10.83 -5.35
C ASN A 5 1.11 -9.45 -4.76
N ASN A 6 0.09 -8.72 -4.32
CA ASN A 6 0.27 -7.48 -3.61
C ASN A 6 0.71 -7.82 -2.18
N PRO A 7 1.95 -7.48 -1.77
CA PRO A 7 2.40 -7.73 -0.41
C PRO A 7 1.50 -7.01 0.59
N GLU A 8 1.03 -7.77 1.59
CA GLU A 8 0.31 -7.24 2.74
C GLU A 8 1.31 -6.54 3.68
N MET A 9 1.13 -5.25 3.88
CA MET A 9 1.89 -4.45 4.84
C MET A 9 1.08 -4.27 6.12
N HIS A 10 1.74 -4.41 7.27
CA HIS A 10 1.13 -4.21 8.57
C HIS A 10 1.56 -2.83 9.09
N VAL A 11 0.61 -1.90 9.17
CA VAL A 11 0.86 -0.52 9.64
C VAL A 11 0.05 -0.23 10.90
N GLY A 12 0.62 0.54 11.81
CA GLY A 12 -0.07 0.96 13.04
C GLY A 12 -1.06 2.08 12.76
N CYS A 13 -2.29 1.95 13.27
CA CYS A 13 -3.26 3.04 13.26
C CYS A 13 -2.80 4.15 14.23
N PRO A 14 -2.58 5.39 13.77
CA PRO A 14 -2.10 6.49 14.62
C PRO A 14 -3.14 6.92 15.68
N ARG A 15 -4.42 6.56 15.50
CA ARG A 15 -5.49 6.90 16.43
C ARG A 15 -5.61 5.92 17.60
N CYS A 16 -5.55 4.62 17.34
CA CYS A 16 -5.87 3.59 18.34
C CYS A 16 -4.75 2.56 18.55
N ASN A 17 -3.62 2.71 17.84
CA ASN A 17 -2.48 1.82 17.89
C ASN A 17 -2.78 0.35 17.48
N ALA A 18 -3.96 0.09 16.90
CA ALA A 18 -4.30 -1.20 16.31
C ALA A 18 -3.51 -1.42 15.00
N THR A 19 -3.31 -2.68 14.63
CA THR A 19 -2.68 -3.04 13.35
C THR A 19 -3.71 -2.94 12.23
N VAL A 20 -3.33 -2.29 11.13
CA VAL A 20 -4.10 -2.17 9.91
C VAL A 20 -3.35 -2.90 8.81
N ASN A 21 -4.04 -3.80 8.12
CA ASN A 21 -3.51 -4.50 6.97
C ASN A 21 -3.72 -3.61 5.75
N ALA A 22 -2.63 -3.15 5.16
CA ALA A 22 -2.62 -2.35 3.96
C ALA A 22 -2.07 -3.16 2.80
N THR A 23 -2.68 -3.01 1.63
CA THR A 23 -2.25 -3.67 0.42
C THR A 23 -1.54 -2.66 -0.46
N VAL A 24 -0.23 -2.84 -0.66
CA VAL A 24 0.54 -2.03 -1.60
C VAL A 24 0.83 -2.92 -2.82
N PRO A 25 0.63 -2.45 -4.05
CA PRO A 25 1.04 -3.21 -5.22
C PRO A 25 2.53 -3.56 -5.13
N PRO A 26 2.96 -4.71 -5.65
CA PRO A 26 4.38 -5.00 -5.70
C PRO A 26 5.03 -3.87 -6.50
N GLY A 27 6.03 -3.24 -5.90
CA GLY A 27 6.82 -2.22 -6.58
C GLY A 27 7.44 -2.79 -7.86
N PRO A 28 7.85 -1.93 -8.79
CA PRO A 28 8.55 -2.37 -9.98
C PRO A 28 9.74 -3.23 -9.55
N GLY A 29 9.75 -4.50 -9.97
CA GLY A 29 10.91 -5.34 -9.77
C GLY A 29 12.14 -4.64 -10.33
N ILE A 30 13.32 -4.89 -9.77
CA ILE A 30 14.61 -4.32 -10.23
C ILE A 30 14.97 -4.63 -11.69
N ASP A 31 14.09 -5.29 -12.43
CA ASP A 31 14.20 -5.62 -13.85
C ASP A 31 13.80 -4.44 -14.74
N GLY A 32 14.67 -3.41 -14.79
CA GLY A 32 15.06 -2.62 -15.96
C GLY A 32 14.05 -1.95 -16.91
N SER A 33 12.75 -2.25 -16.89
CA SER A 33 11.75 -1.64 -17.76
C SER A 33 11.04 -0.50 -17.04
N ARG A 34 11.82 0.52 -16.63
CA ARG A 34 11.32 1.78 -16.05
C ARG A 34 10.26 2.37 -16.99
N THR A 35 9.00 2.19 -16.65
CA THR A 35 7.88 2.84 -17.32
C THR A 35 7.58 4.11 -16.52
N ASP A 36 7.24 5.24 -17.15
CA ASP A 36 6.91 6.51 -16.46
C ASP A 36 5.84 6.40 -15.36
N GLU A 37 5.11 5.27 -15.31
CA GLU A 37 4.10 4.94 -14.31
C GLU A 37 4.70 4.43 -12.99
N GLU A 38 5.95 3.96 -13.00
CA GLU A 38 6.67 3.36 -11.86
C GLU A 38 7.41 4.42 -11.01
N ASP A 39 7.75 5.57 -11.59
CA ASP A 39 8.36 6.71 -10.87
C ASP A 39 7.30 7.75 -10.41
N ARG A 40 6.00 7.45 -10.56
CA ARG A 40 4.91 8.32 -10.09
C ARG A 40 4.52 7.97 -8.66
N LEU A 41 4.40 8.99 -7.81
CA LEU A 41 3.83 8.84 -6.47
C LEU A 41 2.38 8.35 -6.60
N ARG A 42 2.11 7.16 -6.08
CA ARG A 42 0.80 6.53 -6.02
C ARG A 42 0.24 6.63 -4.60
N GLY A 43 -1.05 6.86 -4.50
CA GLY A 43 -1.80 6.90 -3.24
C GLY A 43 -2.80 5.75 -3.16
N THR A 44 -3.00 5.18 -1.98
CA THR A 44 -4.11 4.29 -1.67
C THR A 44 -4.71 4.65 -0.32
N GLU A 45 -6.02 4.51 -0.21
CA GLU A 45 -6.78 4.77 1.01
C GLU A 45 -7.17 3.43 1.64
N THR A 46 -7.02 3.34 2.97
CA THR A 46 -7.47 2.22 3.78
C THR A 46 -8.12 2.74 5.07
N ALA A 47 -8.93 1.93 5.72
CA ALA A 47 -9.54 2.27 7.00
C ALA A 47 -9.12 1.29 8.08
N CYS A 48 -8.93 1.78 9.30
CA CYS A 48 -8.68 0.93 10.44
C CYS A 48 -9.97 0.21 10.84
N ASP A 49 -9.99 -1.12 10.76
CA ASP A 49 -11.16 -1.94 11.17
C ASP A 49 -11.53 -1.78 12.65
N HIS A 50 -10.58 -1.39 13.50
CA HIS A 50 -10.80 -1.27 14.93
C HIS A 50 -11.50 0.05 15.34
N CYS A 51 -11.18 1.17 14.68
CA CYS A 51 -11.69 2.49 15.08
C CYS A 51 -12.31 3.31 13.95
N GLY A 52 -12.35 2.78 12.72
CA GLY A 52 -12.88 3.43 11.53
C GLY A 52 -12.06 4.62 11.04
N HIS A 53 -10.80 4.75 11.48
CA HIS A 53 -9.95 5.86 11.06
C HIS A 53 -9.39 5.62 9.66
N GLU A 54 -9.66 6.54 8.74
CA GLU A 54 -9.12 6.56 7.39
C GLU A 54 -7.62 6.88 7.40
N LEU A 55 -6.89 6.19 6.53
CA LEU A 55 -5.44 6.21 6.39
C LEU A 55 -5.09 6.30 4.91
N GLU A 56 -4.24 7.26 4.57
CA GLU A 56 -3.70 7.43 3.22
C GLU A 56 -2.25 6.96 3.18
N LEU A 57 -1.94 6.10 2.22
CA LEU A 57 -0.63 5.49 2.04
C LEU A 57 -0.08 5.88 0.68
N TYR A 58 1.16 6.35 0.68
CA TYR A 58 1.85 6.81 -0.51
C TYR A 58 3.06 5.94 -0.81
N TYR A 59 3.22 5.52 -2.06
CA TYR A 59 4.29 4.64 -2.51
C TYR A 59 4.72 4.99 -3.95
N TYR A 60 5.93 4.57 -4.33
CA TYR A 60 6.43 4.64 -5.71
C TYR A 60 6.35 3.23 -6.31
#